data_AF-A0A2L2XIU1-F1
#
_entry.id   AF-A0A2L2XIU1-F1
#
_cell.length_a   1.000
_cell.length_b   1.000
_cell.length_c   1.000
_cell.angle_alpha   90.00
_cell.angle_beta   90.00
_cell.angle_gamma   90.00
#
_symmetry.space_group_name_H-M   'P 1'
#
loop_
_entity.id
_entity.type
_entity.pdbx_description
1 polymer ?
#
loop_
_entity_poly.entity_id
_entity_poly.type
_entity_poly.pdbx_seq_one_letter_code
_entity_poly.pdbx_strand_id
1 'polypeptide(L)'
;MNFEVIDNVVMTVKEVVTPSQVAIIKEFYCFEHKTSVTTDKSNILNNGVDMAVIAFKWQRFDVETGSYIDNPTDNTDIIVNIAGTQAVITPVNGVAEVTFSSAELGEYVIESINPQAENGKVTVIASA
;
A
#
# COMPACT_ATOMS: atom_id res chain seq x y z
N MET A 1 5.16 -13.79 18.77
CA MET A 1 6.11 -13.62 17.65
C MET A 1 6.81 -12.30 17.91
N ASN A 2 8.14 -12.27 17.83
CA ASN A 2 8.90 -11.04 18.06
C ASN A 2 9.25 -10.42 16.71
N PHE A 3 9.09 -9.10 16.61
CA PHE A 3 9.41 -8.36 15.40
C PHE A 3 10.57 -7.38 15.66
N GLU A 4 11.34 -7.12 14.62
CA GLU A 4 12.40 -6.11 14.62
C GLU A 4 12.39 -5.38 13.27
N VAL A 5 12.58 -4.06 13.29
CA VAL A 5 12.68 -3.26 12.07
C VAL A 5 14.15 -2.98 11.76
N ILE A 6 14.58 -3.31 10.55
CA ILE A 6 15.95 -3.09 10.05
C ILE A 6 15.83 -2.58 8.61
N ASP A 7 16.37 -1.39 8.32
CA ASP A 7 16.43 -0.81 6.98
C ASP A 7 15.08 -0.86 6.20
N ASN A 8 14.00 -0.35 6.82
CA ASN A 8 12.62 -0.36 6.27
C ASN A 8 12.00 -1.74 6.07
N VAL A 9 12.58 -2.79 6.66
CA VAL A 9 12.05 -4.16 6.63
C VAL A 9 11.73 -4.61 8.04
N VAL A 10 10.56 -5.24 8.19
CA VAL A 10 10.18 -5.96 9.39
C VAL A 10 10.68 -7.39 9.27
N MET A 11 11.41 -7.84 10.29
CA MET A 11 11.90 -9.20 10.43
C MET A 11 11.15 -9.90 11.56
N THR A 12 10.80 -11.17 11.37
CA THR A 12 10.48 -12.04 12.51
C THR A 12 11.78 -12.48 13.19
N VAL A 13 11.80 -12.47 14.52
CA VAL A 13 12.95 -12.89 15.32
C VAL A 13 12.61 -14.15 16.10
N LYS A 14 13.41 -15.19 15.89
CA LYS A 14 13.29 -16.47 16.60
C LYS A 14 14.61 -16.83 17.25
N GLU A 15 14.57 -17.07 18.56
CA GLU A 15 15.68 -17.63 19.30
C GLU A 15 15.64 -19.17 19.22
N VAL A 16 16.74 -19.77 18.82
CA VAL A 16 16.95 -21.22 18.78
C VAL A 16 18.04 -21.56 19.76
N VAL A 17 17.64 -22.12 20.89
CA VAL A 17 18.54 -22.56 21.96
C VAL A 17 18.88 -24.02 21.77
N THR A 18 20.17 -24.35 21.77
CA THR A 18 20.68 -25.72 21.89
C THR A 18 21.45 -25.85 23.20
N PRO A 19 21.82 -27.07 23.63
CA PRO A 19 22.64 -27.25 24.83
C PRO A 19 24.01 -26.55 24.79
N SER A 20 24.52 -26.21 23.60
CA SER A 20 25.87 -25.65 23.43
C SER A 20 25.89 -24.22 22.90
N GLN A 21 24.79 -23.69 22.37
CA GLN A 21 24.75 -22.37 21.77
C GLN A 21 23.32 -21.81 21.69
N VAL A 22 23.24 -20.49 21.52
CA VAL A 22 22.01 -19.78 21.18
C VAL A 22 22.22 -19.17 19.79
N ALA A 23 21.28 -19.43 18.88
CA ALA A 23 21.22 -18.79 17.57
C ALA A 23 20.00 -17.86 17.50
N ILE A 24 20.19 -16.67 16.92
CA ILE A 24 19.10 -15.75 16.60
C ILE A 24 18.85 -15.82 15.10
N ILE A 25 17.66 -16.26 14.72
CA ILE A 25 17.22 -16.32 13.33
C ILE A 25 16.35 -15.11 13.07
N LYS A 26 16.68 -14.33 12.03
CA LYS A 26 15.88 -13.22 11.53
C LYS A 26 15.41 -13.56 10.12
N GLU A 27 14.11 -13.50 9.89
CA GLU A 27 13.51 -13.80 8.58
C GLU A 27 12.67 -12.62 8.13
N PHE A 28 12.76 -12.28 6.84
CA PHE A 28 11.92 -11.23 6.23
C PHE A 28 10.44 -11.54 6.49
N TYR A 29 9.73 -10.55 7.01
CA TYR A 29 8.29 -10.62 7.22
C TYR A 29 7.56 -9.72 6.22
N CYS A 30 7.83 -8.42 6.27
CA CYS A 30 7.23 -7.41 5.41
C CYS A 30 8.09 -6.15 5.31
N PHE A 31 7.66 -5.16 4.53
CA PHE A 31 8.23 -3.81 4.62
C PHE A 31 7.68 -3.09 5.87
N GLU A 32 8.40 -2.09 6.37
CA GLU A 32 7.90 -1.26 7.47
C GLU A 32 6.71 -0.40 7.04
N HIS A 33 6.71 0.03 5.77
CA HIS A 33 5.70 0.91 5.22
C HIS A 33 4.83 0.19 4.19
N LYS A 34 3.58 0.61 4.10
CA LYS A 34 2.61 0.12 3.13
C LYS A 34 1.76 1.26 2.62
N THR A 35 1.41 1.23 1.34
CA THR A 35 0.31 2.05 0.81
C THR A 35 -0.95 1.19 0.74
N SER A 36 -1.98 1.54 1.52
CA SER A 36 -3.32 0.98 1.35
C SER A 36 -4.06 1.75 0.26
N VAL A 37 -4.76 1.05 -0.62
CA VAL A 37 -5.52 1.66 -1.73
C VAL A 37 -6.96 1.20 -1.63
N THR A 38 -7.87 2.17 -1.58
CA THR A 38 -9.32 1.94 -1.50
C THR A 38 -10.05 2.78 -2.53
N THR A 39 -11.20 2.31 -2.98
CA THR A 39 -12.08 3.05 -3.88
C THR A 39 -13.47 3.14 -3.29
N ASP A 40 -14.17 4.25 -3.50
CA ASP A 40 -15.56 4.43 -3.07
C ASP A 40 -16.52 3.52 -3.87
N LYS A 41 -16.18 3.24 -5.13
CA LYS A 41 -16.86 2.26 -5.99
C LYS A 41 -15.91 1.59 -6.96
N SER A 42 -16.24 0.35 -7.31
CA SER A 42 -15.48 -0.48 -8.26
C SER A 42 -16.08 -0.50 -9.67
N ASN A 43 -17.23 0.15 -9.88
CA ASN A 43 -17.90 0.23 -11.18
C ASN A 43 -18.25 1.69 -11.49
N ILE A 44 -17.98 2.11 -12.72
CA ILE A 44 -18.35 3.42 -13.28
C ILE A 44 -18.99 3.26 -14.65
N LEU A 45 -19.78 4.24 -15.07
CA LEU A 45 -20.24 4.34 -16.45
C LEU A 45 -19.08 4.75 -17.37
N ASN A 46 -18.99 4.15 -18.56
CA ASN A 46 -17.98 4.46 -19.58
C ASN A 46 -18.28 5.77 -20.36
N ASN A 47 -18.76 6.81 -19.68
CA ASN A 47 -19.16 8.07 -20.30
C ASN A 47 -18.15 9.21 -20.10
N GLY A 48 -17.00 8.93 -19.46
CA GLY A 48 -15.97 9.93 -19.13
C GLY A 48 -16.34 10.89 -18.00
N VAL A 49 -17.54 10.78 -17.43
CA VAL A 49 -18.09 11.69 -16.42
C VAL A 49 -18.30 10.98 -15.09
N ASP A 50 -18.73 9.73 -15.09
CA ASP A 50 -18.87 8.96 -13.86
C ASP A 50 -17.49 8.62 -13.28
N MET A 51 -17.22 9.11 -12.07
CA MET A 51 -15.91 9.09 -11.44
C MET A 51 -15.90 8.21 -10.20
N ALA A 52 -14.89 7.37 -10.06
CA ALA A 52 -14.51 6.74 -8.79
C ALA A 52 -13.47 7.63 -8.07
N VAL A 53 -13.55 7.69 -6.75
CA VAL A 53 -12.57 8.33 -5.87
C VAL A 53 -11.68 7.24 -5.28
N ILE A 54 -10.40 7.29 -5.59
CA ILE A 54 -9.40 6.35 -5.11
C ILE A 54 -8.54 7.04 -4.06
N ALA A 55 -8.55 6.50 -2.85
CA ALA A 55 -7.74 6.97 -1.74
C ALA A 55 -6.52 6.06 -1.56
N PHE A 56 -5.36 6.69 -1.46
CA PHE A 56 -4.08 6.08 -1.12
C PHE A 56 -3.70 6.53 0.28
N LYS A 57 -3.39 5.58 1.16
CA LYS A 57 -3.05 5.87 2.56
C LYS A 57 -1.71 5.27 2.93
N TRP A 58 -0.82 6.08 3.50
CA TRP A 58 0.37 5.57 4.16
C TRP A 58 -0.03 4.84 5.44
N GLN A 59 0.52 3.64 5.59
CA GLN A 59 0.45 2.83 6.79
C GLN A 59 1.85 2.44 7.22
N ARG A 60 2.03 2.28 8.54
CA ARG A 60 3.26 1.78 9.14
C ARG A 60 2.99 0.50 9.91
N PHE A 61 3.92 -0.44 9.85
CA PHE A 61 3.85 -1.66 10.64
C PHE A 61 4.09 -1.35 12.10
N ASP A 62 3.13 -1.71 12.94
CA ASP A 62 3.24 -1.66 14.38
C ASP A 62 3.72 -3.02 14.89
N VAL A 63 4.94 -3.03 15.45
CA VAL A 63 5.59 -4.23 15.99
C VAL A 63 4.90 -4.78 17.24
N GLU A 64 4.15 -3.95 17.98
CA GLU A 64 3.44 -4.38 19.17
C GLU A 64 2.20 -5.20 18.81
N THR A 65 1.44 -4.73 17.82
CA THR A 65 0.23 -5.42 17.35
C THR A 65 0.50 -6.44 16.24
N GLY A 66 1.65 -6.35 15.57
CA GLY A 66 1.98 -7.17 14.41
C GLY A 66 1.11 -6.85 13.19
N SER A 67 0.69 -5.59 13.06
CA SER A 67 -0.26 -5.16 12.02
C SER A 67 0.06 -3.77 11.47
N TYR A 68 -0.46 -3.46 10.28
CA TYR A 68 -0.36 -2.11 9.72
C TYR A 68 -1.39 -1.17 10.33
N ILE A 69 -0.94 0.02 10.72
CA ILE A 69 -1.78 1.11 11.20
C ILE A 69 -1.62 2.33 10.31
N ASP A 70 -2.68 3.14 10.18
CA ASP A 70 -2.63 4.38 9.41
C ASP A 70 -1.57 5.33 9.98
N ASN A 71 -0.78 5.95 9.10
CA ASN A 71 0.28 6.87 9.46
C ASN A 71 -0.06 8.30 8.98
N PRO A 72 -0.88 9.06 9.76
CA PRO A 72 -1.38 10.35 9.33
C PRO A 72 -0.31 11.45 9.28
N THR A 73 0.91 11.19 9.72
CA THR A 73 2.01 12.17 9.68
C THR A 73 2.93 11.97 8.47
N ASP A 74 2.75 10.89 7.71
CA ASP A 74 3.57 10.61 6.53
C ASP A 74 3.01 11.28 5.28
N ASN A 75 3.65 12.35 4.84
CA ASN A 75 3.29 13.06 3.61
C ASN A 75 4.32 12.82 2.50
N THR A 76 5.06 11.71 2.57
CA THR A 76 5.98 11.32 1.50
C THR A 76 5.20 11.05 0.22
N ASP A 77 5.72 11.53 -0.91
CA ASP A 77 5.11 11.32 -2.22
C ASP A 77 4.86 9.84 -2.50
N ILE A 78 3.69 9.54 -3.05
CA ILE A 78 3.28 8.20 -3.48
C ILE A 78 3.41 8.15 -5.00
N ILE A 79 4.19 7.18 -5.50
CA ILE A 79 4.23 6.89 -6.92
C ILE A 79 3.06 5.96 -7.23
N VAL A 80 2.20 6.35 -8.17
CA VAL A 80 1.01 5.60 -8.57
C VAL A 80 1.04 5.27 -10.04
N ASN A 81 0.44 4.14 -10.40
CA ASN A 81 0.14 3.73 -11.76
C ASN A 81 -1.38 3.72 -11.94
N ILE A 82 -1.90 4.65 -12.75
CA ILE A 82 -3.32 4.80 -13.04
C ILE A 82 -3.53 4.37 -14.48
N ALA A 83 -4.08 3.16 -14.67
CA ALA A 83 -4.38 2.64 -16.02
C ALA A 83 -3.17 2.66 -16.98
N GLY A 84 -1.97 2.37 -16.48
CA GLY A 84 -0.73 2.37 -17.28
C GLY A 84 0.00 3.72 -17.34
N THR A 85 -0.56 4.77 -16.74
CA THR A 85 0.10 6.08 -16.62
C THR A 85 0.67 6.26 -15.22
N GLN A 86 1.98 6.51 -15.13
CA GLN A 86 2.61 6.82 -13.85
C GLN A 86 2.41 8.28 -13.47
N ALA A 87 2.10 8.51 -12.19
CA ALA A 87 2.00 9.84 -11.60
C ALA A 87 2.60 9.83 -10.19
N VAL A 88 2.91 11.02 -9.69
CA VAL A 88 3.35 11.24 -8.31
C VAL A 88 2.29 12.08 -7.63
N ILE A 89 1.79 11.62 -6.48
CA ILE A 89 0.78 12.32 -5.69
C ILE A 89 1.32 12.57 -4.29
N THR A 90 1.09 13.78 -3.77
CA THR A 90 1.53 14.18 -2.43
C THR A 90 0.39 14.03 -1.44
N PRO A 91 0.51 13.15 -0.43
CA PRO A 91 -0.50 13.01 0.61
C PRO A 91 -0.61 14.24 1.51
N VAL A 92 -1.79 14.43 2.07
CA VAL A 92 -2.05 15.36 3.18
C VAL A 92 -2.62 14.55 4.33
N ASN A 93 -1.95 14.62 5.47
CA ASN A 93 -2.25 13.81 6.65
C ASN A 93 -2.23 12.30 6.37
N GLY A 94 -1.22 11.80 5.65
CA GLY A 94 -1.11 10.37 5.33
C GLY A 94 -2.02 9.88 4.21
N VAL A 95 -2.86 10.75 3.62
CA VAL A 95 -3.84 10.36 2.61
C VAL A 95 -3.71 11.22 1.35
N ALA A 96 -3.65 10.57 0.19
CA ALA A 96 -3.79 11.20 -1.12
C ALA A 96 -5.03 10.65 -1.82
N GLU A 97 -5.77 11.50 -2.53
CA GLU A 97 -6.94 11.09 -3.31
C GLU A 97 -6.74 11.44 -4.78
N VAL A 98 -7.21 10.55 -5.65
CA VAL A 98 -7.31 10.79 -7.08
C VAL A 98 -8.71 10.41 -7.56
N THR A 99 -9.18 11.10 -8.58
CA THR A 99 -10.42 10.73 -9.28
C THR A 99 -10.09 10.00 -10.58
N PHE A 100 -10.85 8.96 -10.89
CA PHE A 100 -10.71 8.20 -12.12
C PHE A 100 -12.05 8.12 -12.85
N SER A 101 -12.05 8.46 -14.13
CA SER A 101 -13.15 8.18 -15.06
C SER A 101 -12.60 7.62 -16.37
N SER A 102 -13.46 6.93 -17.13
CA SER A 102 -13.12 6.45 -18.46
C SER A 102 -14.30 6.63 -19.42
N ALA A 103 -14.00 6.95 -20.68
CA ALA A 103 -14.96 6.92 -21.78
C ALA A 103 -14.93 5.57 -22.54
N GLU A 104 -13.99 4.70 -22.18
CA GLU A 104 -13.79 3.39 -22.79
C GLU A 104 -14.25 2.30 -21.84
N LEU A 105 -14.83 1.23 -22.39
CA LEU A 105 -15.17 0.03 -21.62
C LEU A 105 -13.89 -0.71 -21.25
N GLY A 106 -13.81 -1.19 -20.01
CA GLY A 106 -12.66 -1.98 -19.61
C GLY A 106 -12.49 -2.14 -18.12
N GLU A 107 -11.48 -2.93 -17.77
CA GLU A 107 -10.99 -3.09 -16.42
C GLU A 107 -9.70 -2.29 -16.26
N TYR A 108 -9.67 -1.39 -15.27
CA TYR A 108 -8.54 -0.50 -15.01
C TYR A 108 -7.96 -0.80 -13.64
N VAL A 109 -6.68 -1.15 -13.61
CA VAL A 109 -5.92 -1.30 -12.37
C VAL A 109 -5.32 0.05 -11.99
N ILE A 110 -5.60 0.46 -10.75
CA ILE A 110 -5.01 1.63 -10.12
C ILE A 110 -4.22 1.15 -8.91
N GLU A 111 -2.91 1.37 -8.90
CA GLU A 111 -2.00 0.82 -7.88
C GLU A 111 -0.92 1.80 -7.46
N SER A 112 -0.35 1.61 -6.28
CA SER A 112 0.90 2.27 -5.88
C SER A 112 2.11 1.44 -6.36
N ILE A 113 3.26 2.08 -6.58
CA ILE A 113 4.49 1.44 -7.08
C ILE A 113 5.74 1.95 -6.35
N ASN A 114 5.66 2.02 -5.02
CA ASN A 114 6.74 2.49 -4.15
C ASN A 114 7.79 1.37 -3.91
N PRO A 115 9.09 1.59 -4.19
CA PRO A 115 10.11 0.54 -4.21
C PRO A 115 10.57 0.04 -2.82
N GLN A 116 10.14 0.68 -1.73
CA GLN A 116 10.53 0.35 -0.34
C GLN A 116 9.31 0.22 0.58
N ALA A 117 8.15 -0.07 -0.01
CA ALA A 117 6.91 -0.27 0.71
C ALA A 117 6.11 -1.40 0.07
N GLU A 118 5.22 -2.00 0.86
CA GLU A 118 4.16 -2.81 0.28
C GLU A 118 3.20 -1.92 -0.51
N ASN A 119 2.86 -2.36 -1.71
CA ASN A 119 1.99 -1.63 -2.61
C ASN A 119 0.56 -2.17 -2.55
N GLY A 120 -0.41 -1.26 -2.67
CA GLY A 120 -1.82 -1.58 -2.75
C GLY A 120 -2.35 -1.36 -4.16
N LYS A 121 -3.48 -1.98 -4.47
CA LYS A 121 -4.17 -1.80 -5.75
C LYS A 121 -5.67 -1.94 -5.60
N VAL A 122 -6.39 -1.26 -6.50
CA VAL A 122 -7.82 -1.44 -6.73
C VAL A 122 -8.07 -1.62 -8.22
N THR A 123 -9.20 -2.25 -8.52
CA THR A 123 -9.70 -2.43 -9.88
C THR A 123 -11.00 -1.65 -10.04
N VAL A 124 -11.07 -0.81 -11.07
CA VAL A 124 -12.30 -0.09 -11.47
C VAL A 124 -12.74 -0.59 -12.83
N ILE A 125 -14.01 -0.99 -12.93
CA ILE A 125 -14.63 -1.48 -14.17
C ILE A 125 -15.46 -0.35 -14.77
N ALA A 126 -15.16 0.03 -16.01
CA ALA A 126 -16.01 0.92 -16.79
C ALA A 126 -16.98 0.07 -17.64
N SER A 127 -18.27 0.20 -17.37
CA SER A 127 -19.34 -0.52 -18.05
C SER A 127 -20.35 0.43 -18.72
N ALA A 128 -21.18 -0.12 -19.59
CA ALA A 128 -22.27 0.59 -20.27
C ALA A 128 -23.41 0.99 -19.33
#